data_AF-D2HS46-F1
#
_entry.id   AF-D2HS46-F1
#
_cell.length_a   1.000
_cell.length_b   1.000
_cell.length_c   1.000
_cell.angle_alpha   90.00
_cell.angle_beta   90.00
_cell.angle_gamma   90.00
#
_symmetry.space_group_name_H-M   'P 1'
#
loop_
_entity.id
_entity.type
_entity.pdbx_description
1 polymer ?
#
loop_
_entity_poly.entity_id
_entity_poly.type
_entity_poly.pdbx_seq_one_letter_code
_entity_poly.pdbx_strand_id
1 'polypeptide(L)'
;VDEWNIARLNTVLDVVEEECGISIEGVNTPYLYFGMWKTTFAWHTEDMDLYSINYLHFGEPKYAIPPEHGKRLERLAQGFFPSSSQGCDAFLRHKMTLISPSVLKKYGIPFDKITQEAGEFMITFPYGYHAGFNHGFNCAESTNFATVRWIDYGKVAKL
;
A
#
# COMPACT_ATOMS: atom_id res chain seq x y z
N VAL A 1 -17.93 5.73 -17.58
CA VAL A 1 -17.58 4.36 -17.16
C VAL A 1 -17.87 4.32 -15.68
N ASP A 2 -18.87 3.54 -15.30
CA ASP A 2 -19.42 3.52 -13.95
C ASP A 2 -18.86 2.34 -13.15
N GLU A 3 -18.37 1.32 -13.85
CA GLU A 3 -17.72 0.15 -13.30
C GLU A 3 -16.31 0.49 -12.82
N TRP A 4 -15.99 0.14 -11.57
CA TRP A 4 -14.63 0.25 -11.00
C TRP A 4 -14.02 1.66 -11.11
N ASN A 5 -14.85 2.69 -10.98
CA ASN A 5 -14.42 4.08 -10.99
C ASN A 5 -13.71 4.41 -9.65
N ILE A 6 -12.37 4.54 -9.68
CA ILE A 6 -11.55 4.79 -8.47
C ILE A 6 -12.01 6.04 -7.72
N ALA A 7 -12.49 7.07 -8.41
CA ALA A 7 -12.98 8.28 -7.76
C ALA A 7 -14.29 8.10 -6.97
N ARG A 8 -15.00 6.97 -7.14
CA ARG A 8 -16.31 6.70 -6.53
C ARG A 8 -16.58 5.20 -6.49
N LEU A 9 -15.91 4.53 -5.55
CA LEU A 9 -16.04 3.09 -5.33
C LEU A 9 -17.28 2.73 -4.49
N ASN A 10 -17.86 3.69 -3.78
CA ASN A 10 -19.12 3.55 -3.06
C ASN A 10 -19.09 2.42 -2.01
N THR A 11 -18.08 2.49 -1.16
CA THR A 11 -17.78 1.56 -0.07
C THR A 11 -18.13 2.15 1.30
N VAL A 12 -17.85 1.42 2.39
CA VAL A 12 -18.12 1.95 3.75
C VAL A 12 -17.20 3.11 4.14
N LEU A 13 -16.14 3.39 3.35
CA LEU A 13 -15.29 4.55 3.56
C LEU A 13 -15.99 5.84 3.13
N ASP A 14 -16.81 5.80 2.07
CA ASP A 14 -17.55 6.94 1.54
C ASP A 14 -18.60 7.47 2.55
N VAL A 15 -19.15 6.57 3.39
CA VAL A 15 -20.03 6.94 4.51
C VAL A 15 -19.33 7.89 5.49
N VAL A 16 -18.00 7.78 5.66
CA VAL A 16 -17.25 8.70 6.53
C VAL A 16 -17.27 10.12 5.96
N GLU A 17 -17.14 10.26 4.64
CA GLU A 17 -17.21 11.57 3.99
C GLU A 17 -18.64 12.13 4.05
N GLU A 18 -19.64 11.33 3.72
CA GLU A 18 -21.05 11.76 3.70
C GLU A 18 -21.57 12.16 5.09
N GLU A 19 -21.27 11.37 6.12
CA GLU A 19 -21.81 11.59 7.48
C GLU A 19 -20.95 12.55 8.31
N CYS A 20 -19.63 12.56 8.12
CA CYS A 20 -18.71 13.37 8.94
C CYS A 20 -18.16 14.59 8.20
N GLY A 21 -18.34 14.70 6.88
CA GLY A 21 -17.82 15.81 6.08
C GLY A 21 -16.29 15.84 5.98
N ILE A 22 -15.63 14.70 6.15
CA ILE A 22 -14.16 14.60 6.18
C ILE A 22 -13.67 14.05 4.84
N SER A 23 -12.91 14.87 4.12
CA SER A 23 -12.15 14.47 2.93
C SER A 23 -10.65 14.41 3.25
N ILE A 24 -10.02 13.29 2.96
CA ILE A 24 -8.59 13.03 3.16
C ILE A 24 -7.98 12.69 1.80
N GLU A 25 -7.17 13.63 1.29
CA GLU A 25 -6.58 13.51 -0.03
C GLU A 25 -5.77 12.22 -0.20
N GLY A 26 -6.06 11.45 -1.25
CA GLY A 26 -5.40 10.18 -1.56
C GLY A 26 -5.92 8.97 -0.76
N VAL A 27 -6.74 9.20 0.27
CA VAL A 27 -7.38 8.12 1.06
C VAL A 27 -8.79 7.87 0.56
N ASN A 28 -9.66 8.88 0.53
CA ASN A 28 -11.00 8.78 -0.07
C ASN A 28 -11.14 9.59 -1.38
N THR A 29 -10.04 10.13 -1.89
CA THR A 29 -9.97 10.75 -3.22
C THR A 29 -8.87 10.10 -4.06
N PRO A 30 -8.97 10.11 -5.39
CA PRO A 30 -8.01 9.44 -6.27
C PRO A 30 -6.70 10.23 -6.40
N TYR A 31 -5.57 9.52 -6.37
CA TYR A 31 -4.23 10.03 -6.68
C TYR A 31 -3.67 9.44 -7.96
N LEU A 32 -2.99 10.27 -8.74
CA LEU A 32 -2.24 9.87 -9.93
C LEU A 32 -0.74 9.78 -9.62
N TYR A 33 -0.11 8.74 -10.13
CA TYR A 33 1.30 8.46 -9.97
C TYR A 33 1.95 8.31 -11.33
N PHE A 34 2.88 9.21 -11.64
CA PHE A 34 3.71 9.12 -12.83
C PHE A 34 5.06 8.51 -12.47
N GLY A 35 5.31 7.30 -12.96
CA GLY A 35 6.54 6.55 -12.70
C GLY A 35 7.61 6.77 -13.77
N MET A 36 8.84 6.44 -13.41
CA MET A 36 9.94 6.21 -14.35
C MET A 36 10.79 5.05 -13.82
N TRP A 37 11.76 4.59 -14.61
CA TRP A 37 12.66 3.52 -14.19
C TRP A 37 13.25 3.78 -12.80
N LYS A 38 13.17 2.77 -11.92
CA LYS A 38 13.62 2.79 -10.51
C LYS A 38 12.84 3.69 -9.56
N THR A 39 11.79 4.40 -9.97
CA THR A 39 10.91 5.01 -8.95
C THR A 39 10.29 3.90 -8.11
N THR A 40 10.34 4.08 -6.80
CA THR A 40 10.13 3.01 -5.82
C THR A 40 9.09 3.46 -4.80
N PHE A 41 8.25 2.52 -4.35
CA PHE A 41 7.42 2.69 -3.17
C PHE A 41 7.91 1.72 -2.09
N ALA A 42 8.21 2.27 -0.92
CA ALA A 42 8.82 1.53 0.17
C ALA A 42 7.83 0.60 0.88
N TRP A 43 8.35 -0.23 1.78
CA TRP A 43 7.52 -1.12 2.60
C TRP A 43 6.56 -0.33 3.49
N HIS A 44 5.26 -0.55 3.28
CA HIS A 44 4.20 0.03 4.11
C HIS A 44 2.91 -0.79 4.07
N THR A 45 2.02 -0.53 5.02
CA THR A 45 0.58 -0.78 4.91
C THR A 45 -0.13 0.54 4.62
N GLU A 46 -1.37 0.47 4.14
CA GLU A 46 -2.17 1.67 3.89
C GLU A 46 -2.48 2.42 5.20
N ASP A 47 -2.85 3.69 5.07
CA ASP A 47 -3.30 4.49 6.20
C ASP A 47 -4.50 3.82 6.88
N MET A 48 -4.48 3.79 8.22
CA MET A 48 -5.43 3.03 9.04
C MET A 48 -5.58 1.55 8.66
N ASP A 49 -4.56 0.96 8.01
CA ASP A 49 -4.57 -0.41 7.49
C ASP A 49 -5.78 -0.70 6.58
N LEU A 50 -6.21 0.29 5.79
CA LEU A 50 -7.27 0.18 4.79
C LEU A 50 -6.93 -0.81 3.67
N TYR A 51 -7.91 -1.07 2.80
CA TYR A 51 -7.61 -1.62 1.47
C TYR A 51 -7.08 -0.49 0.57
N SER A 52 -6.36 -0.85 -0.48
CA SER A 52 -6.15 0.04 -1.62
C SER A 52 -6.45 -0.64 -2.94
N ILE A 53 -6.83 0.17 -3.91
CA ILE A 53 -6.98 -0.23 -5.30
C ILE A 53 -6.03 0.62 -6.14
N ASN A 54 -5.32 -0.02 -7.06
CA ASN A 54 -4.42 0.65 -8.00
C ASN A 54 -4.69 0.16 -9.42
N TYR A 55 -4.91 1.08 -10.35
CA TYR A 55 -5.07 0.79 -11.77
C TYR A 55 -3.91 1.37 -12.56
N LEU A 56 -3.24 0.54 -13.37
CA LEU A 56 -2.15 1.00 -14.24
C LEU A 56 -2.73 1.43 -15.59
N HIS A 57 -2.91 2.73 -15.81
CA HIS A 57 -3.53 3.27 -17.01
C HIS A 57 -2.75 2.95 -18.28
N PHE A 58 -1.43 3.17 -18.26
CA PHE A 58 -0.56 2.94 -19.41
C PHE A 58 0.92 2.87 -19.01
N GLY A 59 1.75 2.43 -19.95
CA GLY A 59 3.21 2.47 -19.87
C GLY A 59 3.82 1.17 -19.37
N GLU A 60 5.02 1.28 -18.81
CA GLU A 60 5.81 0.12 -18.37
C GLU A 60 5.31 -0.50 -17.06
N PRO A 61 5.59 -1.79 -16.81
CA PRO A 61 5.00 -2.52 -15.69
C PRO A 61 5.46 -2.06 -14.30
N LYS A 62 4.72 -2.48 -13.26
CA LYS A 62 5.04 -2.26 -11.84
C LYS A 62 5.26 -3.60 -11.14
N TYR A 63 6.38 -3.75 -10.43
CA TYR A 63 6.68 -4.96 -9.64
C TYR A 63 6.27 -4.74 -8.17
N ALA A 64 5.57 -5.69 -7.55
CA ALA A 64 5.11 -5.62 -6.16
C ALA A 64 5.46 -6.90 -5.38
N ILE A 65 5.70 -6.75 -4.06
CA ILE A 65 6.03 -7.84 -3.15
C ILE A 65 5.13 -7.77 -1.90
N PRO A 66 4.18 -8.69 -1.69
CA PRO A 66 3.46 -8.82 -0.42
C PRO A 66 4.12 -9.85 0.51
N PRO A 67 4.31 -9.60 1.81
CA PRO A 67 4.68 -10.59 2.79
C PRO A 67 3.44 -11.13 3.49
N GLU A 68 3.41 -12.44 3.72
CA GLU A 68 2.26 -13.10 4.37
C GLU A 68 2.20 -12.84 5.89
N HIS A 69 3.25 -12.24 6.46
CA HIS A 69 3.43 -12.08 7.90
C HIS A 69 3.95 -10.69 8.30
N GLY A 70 3.08 -9.68 8.34
CA GLY A 70 3.42 -8.28 8.66
C GLY A 70 4.21 -8.10 9.97
N LYS A 71 3.79 -8.73 11.08
CA LYS A 71 4.50 -8.63 12.37
C LYS A 71 5.94 -9.15 12.33
N ARG A 72 6.24 -10.13 11.47
CA ARG A 72 7.61 -10.64 11.32
C ARG A 72 8.48 -9.67 10.52
N LEU A 73 7.91 -9.02 9.51
CA LEU A 73 8.57 -7.94 8.78
C LEU A 73 8.87 -6.75 9.71
N GLU A 74 7.91 -6.32 10.54
CA GLU A 74 8.11 -5.25 11.52
C GLU A 74 9.31 -5.53 12.43
N ARG A 75 9.38 -6.71 13.04
CA ARG A 75 10.51 -7.10 13.91
C ARG A 75 11.83 -7.12 13.15
N LEU A 76 11.83 -7.61 11.91
CA LEU A 76 13.02 -7.59 11.07
C LEU A 76 13.49 -6.16 10.81
N ALA A 77 12.56 -5.27 10.44
CA ALA A 77 12.85 -3.87 10.17
C ALA A 77 13.34 -3.14 11.43
N GLN A 78 12.75 -3.39 12.60
CA GLN A 78 13.22 -2.83 13.88
C GLN A 78 14.68 -3.22 14.17
N GLY A 79 15.06 -4.47 13.87
CA GLY A 79 16.44 -4.94 14.03
C GLY A 79 17.43 -4.28 13.07
N PHE A 80 17.03 -3.99 11.83
CA PHE A 80 17.89 -3.33 10.84
C PHE A 80 17.93 -1.81 10.96
N PHE A 81 16.85 -1.20 11.45
CA PHE A 81 16.68 0.25 11.54
C PHE A 81 16.38 0.68 12.99
N PRO A 82 17.27 0.39 13.95
CA PRO A 82 16.99 0.62 15.37
C PRO A 82 16.79 2.10 15.70
N SER A 83 17.51 3.01 15.04
CA SER A 83 17.33 4.46 15.22
C SER A 83 15.93 4.91 14.80
N SER A 84 15.45 4.45 13.65
CA SER A 84 14.09 4.74 13.19
C SER A 84 13.03 4.14 14.10
N SER A 85 13.24 2.90 14.58
CA SER A 85 12.34 2.24 15.52
C SER A 85 12.28 2.92 16.89
N GLN A 86 13.37 3.53 17.35
CA GLN A 86 13.37 4.30 18.60
C GLN A 86 12.66 5.64 18.46
N GLY A 87 12.67 6.22 17.25
CA GLY A 87 12.01 7.49 16.97
C GLY A 87 10.51 7.38 16.68
N CYS A 88 10.03 6.23 16.18
CA CYS A 88 8.62 6.01 15.86
C CYS A 88 8.25 4.53 15.90
N ASP A 89 7.21 4.19 16.66
CA ASP A 89 6.71 2.81 16.81
C ASP A 89 6.15 2.22 15.50
N ALA A 90 5.73 3.10 14.58
CA ALA A 90 5.17 2.77 13.28
C ALA A 90 6.03 3.31 12.12
N PHE A 91 7.36 3.42 12.29
CA PHE A 91 8.25 4.09 11.32
C PHE A 91 8.16 3.59 9.86
N LEU A 92 7.67 2.37 9.61
CA LEU A 92 7.41 1.87 8.26
C LEU A 92 6.33 2.69 7.52
N ARG A 93 5.41 3.33 8.26
CA ARG A 93 4.43 4.28 7.70
C ARG A 93 5.07 5.53 7.09
N HIS A 94 6.33 5.82 7.40
CA HIS A 94 7.04 6.93 6.77
C HIS A 94 7.36 6.65 5.29
N LYS A 95 7.16 5.41 4.81
CA LYS A 95 7.40 4.99 3.42
C LYS A 95 8.84 5.27 2.96
N MET A 96 9.82 5.09 3.86
CA MET A 96 11.26 5.32 3.60
C MET A 96 12.13 4.06 3.70
N THR A 97 11.56 2.90 4.02
CA THR A 97 12.33 1.68 4.31
C THR A 97 12.29 0.69 3.14
N LEU A 98 13.47 0.38 2.59
CA LEU A 98 13.64 -0.60 1.52
C LEU A 98 14.38 -1.84 2.03
N ILE A 99 13.76 -3.00 1.84
CA ILE A 99 14.32 -4.32 2.19
C ILE A 99 14.14 -5.21 0.96
N SER A 100 15.23 -5.78 0.44
CA SER A 100 15.18 -6.58 -0.78
C SER A 100 14.63 -8.00 -0.53
N PRO A 101 14.05 -8.65 -1.56
CA PRO A 101 13.65 -10.07 -1.50
C PRO A 101 14.75 -11.00 -0.97
N SER A 102 16.02 -10.73 -1.30
CA SER A 102 17.16 -11.52 -0.83
C SER A 102 17.32 -11.45 0.69
N VAL A 103 17.08 -10.28 1.29
CA VAL A 103 17.09 -10.11 2.75
C VAL A 103 15.88 -10.81 3.36
N LEU A 104 14.69 -10.64 2.80
CA LEU A 104 13.49 -11.34 3.30
C LEU A 104 13.68 -12.86 3.32
N LYS A 105 14.19 -13.43 2.22
CA LYS A 105 14.50 -14.86 2.10
C LYS A 105 15.52 -15.31 3.13
N LYS A 106 16.60 -14.53 3.34
CA LYS A 106 17.66 -14.84 4.32
C LYS A 106 17.12 -14.94 5.75
N TYR A 107 16.13 -14.13 6.11
CA TYR A 107 15.52 -14.13 7.45
C TYR A 107 14.19 -14.90 7.50
N GLY A 108 13.88 -15.68 6.47
CA GLY A 108 12.73 -16.58 6.40
C GLY A 108 11.38 -15.85 6.42
N ILE A 109 11.31 -14.59 5.99
CA ILE A 109 10.05 -13.87 5.81
C ILE A 109 9.42 -14.37 4.51
N PRO A 110 8.25 -15.02 4.55
CA PRO A 110 7.55 -15.43 3.34
C PRO A 110 7.05 -14.20 2.60
N PHE A 111 7.23 -14.22 1.29
CA PHE A 111 6.77 -13.17 0.39
C PHE A 111 6.45 -13.78 -0.97
N ASP A 112 5.58 -13.12 -1.71
CA ASP A 112 5.35 -13.40 -3.11
C ASP A 112 5.79 -12.21 -3.99
N LYS A 113 5.68 -12.35 -5.30
CA LYS A 113 5.98 -11.30 -6.26
C LYS A 113 5.02 -11.34 -7.44
N ILE A 114 4.62 -10.16 -7.89
CA ILE A 114 3.78 -10.01 -9.06
C ILE A 114 4.22 -8.77 -9.84
N THR A 115 4.04 -8.84 -11.16
CA THR A 115 4.21 -7.70 -12.07
C THR A 115 2.82 -7.33 -12.58
N GLN A 116 2.44 -6.08 -12.35
CA GLN A 116 1.21 -5.48 -12.86
C GLN A 116 1.50 -4.82 -14.21
N GLU A 117 0.79 -5.25 -15.24
CA GLU A 117 0.82 -4.74 -16.60
C GLU A 117 -0.22 -3.64 -16.82
N ALA A 118 -0.11 -2.89 -17.91
CA ALA A 118 -1.06 -1.84 -18.24
C ALA A 118 -2.47 -2.41 -18.48
N GLY A 119 -3.49 -1.76 -17.92
CA GLY A 119 -4.88 -2.22 -17.94
C GLY A 119 -5.26 -3.15 -16.78
N GLU A 120 -4.34 -3.44 -15.86
CA GLU A 120 -4.60 -4.32 -14.72
C GLU A 120 -4.86 -3.54 -13.42
N PHE A 121 -5.74 -4.12 -12.59
CA PHE A 121 -5.97 -3.68 -11.22
C PHE A 121 -5.13 -4.50 -10.23
N MET A 122 -4.60 -3.81 -9.23
CA MET A 122 -4.00 -4.40 -8.04
C MET A 122 -4.79 -3.99 -6.81
N ILE A 123 -5.10 -4.95 -5.93
CA ILE A 123 -5.78 -4.72 -4.66
C ILE A 123 -4.86 -5.12 -3.52
N THR A 124 -4.65 -4.20 -2.58
CA THR A 124 -4.00 -4.53 -1.30
C THR A 124 -5.06 -4.68 -0.21
N PHE A 125 -4.82 -5.61 0.71
CA PHE A 125 -5.75 -5.95 1.79
C PHE A 125 -5.27 -5.35 3.11
N PRO A 126 -6.18 -5.17 4.09
CA PRO A 126 -5.84 -4.69 5.42
C PRO A 126 -4.64 -5.37 6.04
N TYR A 127 -3.69 -4.56 6.52
CA TYR A 127 -2.41 -4.98 7.09
C TYR A 127 -1.48 -5.77 6.14
N GLY A 128 -1.79 -5.76 4.85
CA GLY A 128 -0.97 -6.31 3.78
C GLY A 128 0.18 -5.38 3.44
N TYR A 129 1.34 -5.61 4.03
CA TYR A 129 2.55 -4.89 3.65
C TYR A 129 2.83 -5.07 2.15
N HIS A 130 3.34 -4.03 1.51
CA HIS A 130 3.78 -4.12 0.12
C HIS A 130 4.88 -3.09 -0.17
N ALA A 131 5.72 -3.43 -1.13
CA ALA A 131 6.76 -2.57 -1.69
C ALA A 131 7.01 -2.94 -3.15
N GLY A 132 7.67 -2.04 -3.88
CA GLY A 132 7.89 -2.28 -5.30
C GLY A 132 8.50 -1.11 -6.05
N PHE A 133 8.60 -1.26 -7.37
CA PHE A 133 9.23 -0.28 -8.25
C PHE A 133 8.64 -0.32 -9.66
N ASN A 134 8.85 0.76 -10.41
CA ASN A 134 8.40 0.88 -11.81
C ASN A 134 9.52 0.50 -12.78
N HIS A 135 9.16 -0.23 -13.84
CA HIS A 135 10.08 -0.68 -14.90
C HIS A 135 10.43 0.42 -15.91
N GLY A 136 9.67 1.50 -15.94
CA GLY A 136 9.90 2.63 -16.84
C GLY A 136 8.83 3.68 -16.69
N PHE A 137 8.61 4.46 -17.74
CA PHE A 137 7.58 5.50 -17.74
C PHE A 137 6.19 4.87 -17.71
N ASN A 138 5.37 5.24 -16.73
CA ASN A 138 4.00 4.77 -16.59
C ASN A 138 3.11 5.76 -15.85
N CYS A 139 1.79 5.50 -15.87
CA CYS A 139 0.80 6.26 -15.11
C CYS A 139 -0.14 5.30 -14.40
N ALA A 140 -0.28 5.44 -13.08
CA ALA A 140 -1.22 4.68 -12.28
C ALA A 140 -2.14 5.60 -11.48
N GLU A 141 -3.34 5.13 -11.18
CA GLU A 141 -4.31 5.79 -10.31
C GLU A 141 -4.62 4.89 -9.11
N SER A 142 -4.72 5.47 -7.92
CA SER A 142 -5.15 4.71 -6.73
C SER A 142 -5.92 5.54 -5.72
N THR A 143 -6.66 4.84 -4.87
CA THR A 143 -7.30 5.36 -3.66
C THR A 143 -7.42 4.25 -2.62
N ASN A 144 -7.82 4.57 -1.39
CA ASN A 144 -8.19 3.59 -0.39
C ASN A 144 -9.69 3.29 -0.41
N PHE A 145 -10.05 2.11 0.06
CA PHE A 145 -11.44 1.75 0.28
C PHE A 145 -11.58 0.87 1.52
N ALA A 146 -12.82 0.69 1.98
CA ALA A 146 -13.09 -0.10 3.16
C ALA A 146 -14.21 -1.12 2.92
N THR A 147 -14.19 -2.17 3.72
CA THR A 147 -15.32 -3.11 3.86
C THR A 147 -15.63 -3.24 5.34
N VAL A 148 -16.77 -3.81 5.72
CA VAL A 148 -17.10 -4.05 7.15
C VAL A 148 -15.98 -4.81 7.86
N ARG A 149 -15.31 -5.75 7.16
CA ARG A 149 -14.17 -6.52 7.70
C ARG A 149 -12.99 -5.65 8.13
N TRP A 150 -12.79 -4.49 7.51
CA TRP A 150 -11.67 -3.60 7.84
C TRP A 150 -11.82 -2.96 9.23
N ILE A 151 -13.03 -2.79 9.75
CA ILE A 151 -13.28 -2.04 11.00
C ILE A 151 -12.41 -2.56 12.17
N ASP A 152 -12.26 -3.89 12.28
CA ASP A 152 -11.42 -4.47 13.35
C ASP A 152 -9.92 -4.20 13.17
N TYR A 153 -9.44 -4.03 11.94
CA TYR A 153 -8.07 -3.60 11.65
C TYR A 153 -7.89 -2.12 11.98
N GLY A 154 -8.81 -1.27 11.51
CA GLY A 154 -8.76 0.18 11.76
C GLY A 154 -8.75 0.52 13.26
N LYS A 155 -9.47 -0.24 14.10
CA LYS A 155 -9.48 -0.06 15.56
C LYS A 155 -8.15 -0.34 16.25
N VAL A 156 -7.26 -1.12 15.64
CA VAL A 156 -5.97 -1.55 16.24
C VAL A 156 -4.76 -1.13 15.41
N ALA A 157 -4.98 -0.31 14.37
CA ALA A 157 -3.91 0.22 13.54
C ALA A 157 -2.94 1.05 14.41
N LYS A 158 -1.65 0.76 14.31
CA LYS A 158 -0.62 1.61 14.93
C LYS A 158 -0.51 2.90 14.15
N LEU A 159 -0.44 4.03 14.82
CA LEU A 159 -0.20 5.36 14.26
C LEU A 159 1.22 5.80 14.55
#